data_AF-A0A662KC82-F1
#
_entry.id   AF-A0A662KC82-F1
#
_cell.length_a   1.000
_cell.length_b   1.000
_cell.length_c   1.000
_cell.angle_alpha   90.00
_cell.angle_beta   90.00
_cell.angle_gamma   90.00
#
_symmetry.space_group_name_H-M   'P 1'
#
loop_
_entity.id
_entity.type
_entity.pdbx_description
1 polymer ?
#
loop_
_entity_poly.entity_id
_entity_poly.type
_entity_poly.pdbx_seq_one_letter_code
_entity_poly.pdbx_strand_id
1 'polypeptide(L)'
;MVLTRLKARLQSFFLFLARPLVRLSVKPNTISLIGFGLALLSSLCYWLWSANPAMPFLAVFFLLVSGLCDALDGAIARARSMASPFGGFLDSVLDRYADALVLLGVVYGGLCGFLEGGLAIVGSLLVSYCRARAEVEGVKMESIGLAERAERILLLALFSLLGIYRRVFIRYGVVLLAVLTHLTVIHRAFYVSRRMTCSSSVSGRPSSPPQP
;
A
#
# COMPACT_ATOMS: atom_id res chain seq x y z
N MET A 1 16.21 -12.03 -12.96
CA MET A 1 17.51 -11.31 -12.96
C MET A 1 17.37 -9.79 -13.15
N VAL A 2 16.45 -9.28 -14.01
CA VAL A 2 16.19 -7.83 -14.15
C VAL A 2 15.42 -7.25 -12.96
N LEU A 3 14.38 -7.94 -12.48
CA LEU A 3 13.55 -7.50 -11.34
C LEU A 3 14.36 -7.35 -10.04
N THR A 4 15.31 -8.25 -9.81
CA THR A 4 16.23 -8.20 -8.66
C THR A 4 17.22 -7.03 -8.75
N ARG A 5 17.72 -6.70 -9.94
CA ARG A 5 18.59 -5.53 -10.15
C ARG A 5 17.83 -4.21 -9.97
N LEU A 6 16.58 -4.15 -10.42
CA LEU A 6 15.71 -2.98 -10.20
C LEU A 6 15.43 -2.78 -8.71
N LYS A 7 15.07 -3.84 -7.99
CA LYS A 7 14.84 -3.81 -6.53
C LYS A 7 16.08 -3.33 -5.77
N ALA A 8 17.26 -3.82 -6.13
CA ALA A 8 18.52 -3.39 -5.53
C ALA A 8 18.85 -1.90 -5.83
N ARG A 9 18.54 -1.43 -7.04
CA ARG A 9 18.76 -0.03 -7.44
C ARG A 9 17.81 0.91 -6.71
N LEU A 10 16.55 0.53 -6.55
CA LEU A 10 15.56 1.25 -5.76
C LEU A 10 15.95 1.29 -4.28
N GLN A 11 16.36 0.16 -3.69
CA GLN A 11 16.85 0.13 -2.32
C GLN A 11 18.06 1.06 -2.12
N SER A 12 18.99 1.08 -3.07
CA SER A 12 20.16 1.95 -3.04
C SER A 12 19.78 3.43 -3.13
N PHE A 13 18.76 3.76 -3.94
CA PHE A 13 18.21 5.10 -4.06
C PHE A 13 17.47 5.56 -2.80
N PHE A 14 16.61 4.72 -2.22
CA PHE A 14 15.92 5.03 -0.96
C PHE A 14 16.91 5.16 0.19
N LEU A 15 17.96 4.32 0.23
CA LEU A 15 19.04 4.49 1.21
C LEU A 15 19.80 5.80 0.99
N PHE A 16 20.05 6.20 -0.26
CA PHE A 16 20.65 7.49 -0.56
C PHE A 16 19.81 8.65 -0.02
N LEU A 17 18.49 8.64 -0.27
CA LEU A 17 17.55 9.62 0.26
C LEU A 17 17.41 9.56 1.79
N ALA A 18 17.53 8.38 2.39
CA ALA A 18 17.45 8.19 3.83
C ALA A 18 18.73 8.61 4.58
N ARG A 19 19.91 8.65 3.93
CA ARG A 19 21.19 9.03 4.56
C ARG A 19 21.14 10.33 5.38
N PRO A 20 20.62 11.46 4.89
CA PRO A 20 20.51 12.68 5.69
C PRO A 20 19.62 12.48 6.93
N LEU A 21 18.49 11.78 6.79
CA LEU A 21 17.56 11.50 7.88
C LEU A 21 18.16 10.57 8.93
N VAL A 22 18.95 9.58 8.50
CA VAL A 22 19.70 8.68 9.38
C VAL A 22 20.76 9.46 10.17
N ARG A 23 21.47 10.41 9.53
CA ARG A 23 22.44 11.27 10.21
C ARG A 23 21.79 12.19 11.25
N LEU A 24 20.59 12.68 10.97
CA LEU A 24 19.79 13.51 11.89
C LEU A 24 19.11 12.70 13.02
N SER A 25 19.36 11.39 13.09
CA SER A 25 18.81 10.51 14.13
C SER A 25 17.28 10.49 14.21
N VAL A 26 16.57 10.79 13.11
CA VAL A 26 15.10 10.76 13.06
C VAL A 26 14.57 9.34 13.30
N LYS A 27 13.52 9.22 14.12
CA LYS A 27 12.88 7.92 14.42
C LYS A 27 11.99 7.48 13.25
N PRO A 28 11.97 6.18 12.87
CA PRO A 28 11.11 5.69 11.79
C PRO A 28 9.63 6.08 11.96
N ASN A 29 9.05 5.86 13.14
CA ASN A 29 7.65 6.19 13.41
C ASN A 29 7.32 7.68 13.21
N THR A 30 8.29 8.58 13.37
CA THR A 30 8.09 10.00 13.06
C THR A 30 7.91 10.22 11.56
N ILE A 31 8.65 9.49 10.72
CA ILE A 31 8.50 9.53 9.27
C ILE A 31 7.14 8.95 8.86
N SER A 32 6.69 7.85 9.47
CA SER A 32 5.35 7.30 9.22
C SER A 32 4.24 8.30 9.56
N LEU A 33 4.35 9.01 10.68
CA LEU A 33 3.39 10.06 11.08
C LEU A 33 3.40 11.26 10.13
N ILE A 34 4.58 11.69 9.67
CA ILE A 34 4.70 12.74 8.64
C ILE A 34 4.06 12.28 7.33
N GLY A 35 4.36 11.05 6.90
CA GLY A 35 3.75 10.43 5.72
C GLY A 35 2.24 10.39 5.80
N PHE A 36 1.68 10.02 6.95
CA PHE A 36 0.25 10.08 7.21
C PHE A 36 -0.32 11.51 7.15
N GLY A 37 0.36 12.48 7.77
CA GLY A 37 -0.03 13.89 7.67
C GLY A 37 -0.07 14.41 6.23
N LEU A 38 0.90 14.00 5.40
CA LEU A 38 0.90 14.31 3.97
C LEU A 38 -0.25 13.63 3.21
N ALA A 39 -0.64 12.42 3.59
CA ALA A 39 -1.83 11.77 3.03
C ALA A 39 -3.12 12.55 3.35
N LEU A 40 -3.23 13.11 4.57
CA LEU A 40 -4.35 13.98 4.93
C LEU A 40 -4.39 15.26 4.10
N LEU A 41 -3.23 15.89 3.88
CA LEU A 41 -3.12 17.07 3.01
C LEU A 41 -3.48 16.72 1.56
N SER A 42 -3.02 15.58 1.06
CA SER A 42 -3.42 15.05 -0.25
C SER A 42 -4.93 14.87 -0.36
N SER A 43 -5.55 14.20 0.62
CA SER A 43 -7.00 14.04 0.71
C SER A 43 -7.75 15.37 0.67
N LEU A 44 -7.28 16.36 1.44
CA LEU A 44 -7.88 17.70 1.46
C LEU A 44 -7.75 18.39 0.10
N CYS A 45 -6.61 18.29 -0.58
CA CYS A 45 -6.42 18.83 -1.91
C CYS A 45 -7.29 18.13 -2.97
N TYR A 46 -7.51 16.80 -2.85
CA TYR A 46 -8.47 16.10 -3.70
C TYR A 46 -9.91 16.56 -3.45
N TRP A 47 -10.30 16.75 -2.19
CA TRP A 47 -11.62 17.27 -1.86
C TRP A 47 -11.82 18.69 -2.43
N LEU A 48 -10.78 19.53 -2.32
CA LEU A 48 -10.78 20.89 -2.83
C LEU A 48 -10.31 21.01 -4.29
N TRP A 49 -10.34 19.92 -5.07
CA TRP A 49 -9.76 19.88 -6.42
C TRP A 49 -10.19 21.03 -7.34
N SER A 50 -11.44 21.49 -7.19
CA SER A 50 -12.03 22.57 -8.00
C SER A 50 -11.87 23.96 -7.39
N ALA A 51 -11.35 24.09 -6.18
CA ALA A 51 -11.30 25.35 -5.44
C ALA A 51 -10.27 26.33 -6.03
N ASN A 52 -9.11 25.82 -6.47
CA ASN A 52 -8.12 26.61 -7.22
C ASN A 52 -7.29 25.75 -8.19
N PRO A 53 -6.60 26.35 -9.18
CA PRO A 53 -5.80 25.61 -10.15
C PRO A 53 -4.60 24.85 -9.58
N ALA A 54 -4.15 25.17 -8.36
CA ALA A 54 -3.01 24.53 -7.71
C ALA A 54 -3.39 23.22 -6.98
N MET A 55 -4.64 23.08 -6.53
CA MET A 55 -5.11 21.90 -5.76
C MET A 55 -4.81 20.56 -6.45
N PRO A 56 -5.03 20.40 -7.77
CA PRO A 56 -4.68 19.16 -8.46
C PRO A 56 -3.20 18.77 -8.34
N PHE A 57 -2.30 19.74 -8.48
CA PHE A 57 -0.86 19.51 -8.40
C PHE A 57 -0.43 19.19 -6.97
N LEU A 58 -0.99 19.90 -5.99
CA LEU A 58 -0.72 19.65 -4.57
C LEU A 58 -1.25 18.29 -4.12
N ALA A 59 -2.42 17.86 -4.60
CA ALA A 59 -2.98 16.54 -4.31
C ALA A 59 -2.03 15.42 -4.75
N VAL A 60 -1.55 15.48 -6.00
CA VAL A 60 -0.59 14.49 -6.52
C VAL A 60 0.76 14.58 -5.81
N PHE A 61 1.26 15.79 -5.57
CA PHE A 61 2.53 16.00 -4.88
C PHE A 61 2.50 15.38 -3.48
N PHE A 62 1.52 15.73 -2.65
CA PHE A 62 1.42 15.20 -1.30
C PHE A 62 1.16 13.69 -1.27
N LEU A 63 0.39 13.15 -2.23
CA LEU A 63 0.21 11.70 -2.40
C LEU A 63 1.54 10.98 -2.62
N LEU A 64 2.35 11.46 -3.57
CA LEU A 64 3.63 10.84 -3.91
C LEU A 64 4.67 10.99 -2.79
N VAL A 65 4.74 12.16 -2.14
CA VAL A 65 5.65 12.35 -1.01
C VAL A 65 5.22 11.50 0.20
N SER A 66 3.92 11.35 0.45
CA SER A 66 3.40 10.43 1.47
C SER A 66 3.85 8.99 1.22
N GLY A 67 3.68 8.47 -0.01
CA GLY A 67 4.16 7.13 -0.38
C GLY A 67 5.70 6.99 -0.32
N LEU A 68 6.43 8.07 -0.57
CA LEU A 68 7.89 8.09 -0.38
C LEU A 68 8.27 7.98 1.10
N CYS A 69 7.54 8.64 2.01
CA CYS A 69 7.79 8.55 3.45
C CYS A 69 7.69 7.10 3.96
N ASP A 70 6.69 6.34 3.52
CA ASP A 70 6.55 4.90 3.81
C ASP A 70 7.78 4.11 3.33
N ALA A 71 8.21 4.29 2.08
CA ALA A 71 9.42 3.63 1.60
C ALA A 71 10.69 4.01 2.41
N LEU A 72 10.76 5.26 2.89
CA LEU A 72 11.88 5.77 3.69
C LEU A 72 11.86 5.27 5.13
N ASP A 73 10.70 5.17 5.80
CA ASP A 73 10.65 4.75 7.20
C ASP A 73 11.15 3.31 7.37
N GLY A 74 10.80 2.41 6.45
CA GLY A 74 11.25 1.04 6.44
C GLY A 74 12.74 0.95 6.10
N ALA A 75 13.23 1.82 5.23
CA ALA A 75 14.66 1.92 4.93
C ALA A 75 15.46 2.40 6.15
N ILE A 76 14.98 3.42 6.86
CA ILE A 76 15.60 3.96 8.09
C ILE A 76 15.56 2.90 9.21
N ALA A 77 14.42 2.23 9.40
CA ALA A 77 14.27 1.19 10.41
C ALA A 77 15.28 0.04 10.21
N ARG A 78 15.49 -0.40 8.96
CA ARG A 78 16.50 -1.40 8.62
C ARG A 78 17.92 -0.88 8.78
N ALA A 79 18.21 0.32 8.27
CA ALA A 79 19.56 0.90 8.31
C ALA A 79 20.05 1.20 9.73
N ARG A 80 19.13 1.49 10.66
CA ARG A 80 19.44 1.81 12.06
C ARG A 80 19.18 0.65 13.02
N SER A 81 18.81 -0.53 12.53
CA SER A 81 18.40 -1.68 13.36
C SER A 81 17.30 -1.32 14.38
N MET A 82 16.36 -0.47 13.98
CA MET A 82 15.23 0.03 14.80
C MET A 82 13.88 -0.59 14.41
N ALA A 83 13.88 -1.65 13.60
CA ALA A 83 12.66 -2.38 13.28
C ALA A 83 12.04 -2.98 14.55
N SER A 84 10.75 -2.76 14.76
CA SER A 84 10.02 -3.25 15.94
C SER A 84 8.62 -3.75 15.56
N PRO A 85 8.04 -4.70 16.32
CA PRO A 85 6.68 -5.19 16.08
C PRO A 85 5.63 -4.07 16.13
N PHE A 86 5.76 -3.17 17.11
CA PHE A 86 4.86 -2.02 17.22
C PHE A 86 5.01 -1.04 16.05
N GLY A 87 6.23 -0.78 15.60
CA GLY A 87 6.48 0.07 14.43
C GLY A 87 5.80 -0.47 13.17
N GLY A 88 5.98 -1.77 12.88
CA GLY A 88 5.32 -2.43 11.75
C GLY A 88 3.79 -2.46 11.86
N PHE A 89 3.24 -2.59 13.08
CA PHE A 89 1.81 -2.46 13.32
C PHE A 89 1.31 -1.04 13.06
N LEU A 90 1.99 -0.02 13.61
CA LEU A 90 1.61 1.39 13.46
C LEU A 90 1.64 1.81 11.99
N ASP A 91 2.76 1.54 11.30
CA ASP A 91 2.94 1.77 9.87
C ASP A 91 1.79 1.15 9.06
N SER A 92 1.53 -0.13 9.32
CA SER A 92 0.40 -0.84 8.74
C SER A 92 -0.91 -0.11 8.96
N VAL A 93 -1.27 0.27 10.18
CA VAL A 93 -2.55 0.95 10.48
C VAL A 93 -2.65 2.29 9.77
N LEU A 94 -1.59 3.11 9.83
CA LEU A 94 -1.55 4.43 9.20
C LEU A 94 -1.73 4.34 7.68
N ASP A 95 -1.13 3.34 7.04
CA ASP A 95 -1.30 3.09 5.62
C ASP A 95 -2.75 2.85 5.20
N ARG A 96 -3.51 2.06 5.98
CA ARG A 96 -4.93 1.81 5.67
C ARG A 96 -5.75 3.09 5.81
N TYR A 97 -5.50 3.88 6.85
CA TYR A 97 -6.17 5.17 7.02
C TYR A 97 -5.79 6.15 5.91
N ALA A 98 -4.51 6.23 5.53
CA ALA A 98 -4.03 7.07 4.44
C ALA A 98 -4.73 6.72 3.12
N ASP A 99 -4.71 5.45 2.73
CA ASP A 99 -5.34 4.97 1.49
C ASP A 99 -6.85 5.27 1.47
N ALA A 100 -7.55 5.00 2.58
CA ALA A 100 -8.99 5.23 2.69
C ALA A 100 -9.34 6.73 2.64
N LEU A 101 -8.62 7.57 3.38
CA LEU A 101 -8.88 9.00 3.44
C LEU A 101 -8.58 9.69 2.12
N VAL A 102 -7.48 9.35 1.44
CA VAL A 102 -7.20 9.87 0.10
C VAL A 102 -8.32 9.54 -0.87
N LEU A 103 -8.81 8.29 -0.89
CA LEU A 103 -9.93 7.90 -1.75
C LEU A 103 -11.23 8.61 -1.36
N LEU A 104 -11.48 8.84 -0.07
CA LEU A 104 -12.61 9.67 0.38
C LEU A 104 -12.48 11.11 -0.13
N GLY A 105 -11.29 11.71 -0.07
CA GLY A 105 -11.02 13.02 -0.67
C GLY A 105 -11.36 13.06 -2.16
N VAL A 106 -11.01 12.00 -2.91
CA VAL A 106 -11.36 11.86 -4.33
C VAL A 106 -12.88 11.77 -4.54
N VAL A 107 -13.60 11.02 -3.70
CA VAL A 107 -15.07 10.91 -3.75
C VAL A 107 -15.74 12.25 -3.44
N TYR A 108 -15.39 12.87 -2.31
CA TYR A 108 -15.99 14.13 -1.88
C TYR A 108 -15.58 15.31 -2.76
N GLY A 109 -14.44 15.22 -3.46
CA GLY A 109 -14.05 16.16 -4.52
C GLY A 109 -14.87 16.04 -5.81
N GLY A 110 -15.80 15.07 -5.90
CA GLY A 110 -16.61 14.82 -7.09
C GLY A 110 -15.81 14.27 -8.27
N LEU A 111 -14.65 13.65 -8.01
CA LEU A 111 -13.74 13.14 -9.04
C LEU A 111 -14.07 11.69 -9.44
N CYS A 112 -14.85 11.00 -8.61
CA CYS A 112 -15.48 9.72 -8.92
C CYS A 112 -16.84 9.63 -8.18
N GLY A 113 -17.65 8.63 -8.53
CA GLY A 113 -18.90 8.38 -7.81
C GLY A 113 -18.67 7.59 -6.52
N PHE A 114 -19.70 7.59 -5.66
CA PHE A 114 -19.65 6.91 -4.36
C PHE A 114 -19.44 5.39 -4.51
N LEU A 115 -20.03 4.78 -5.53
CA LEU A 115 -19.89 3.35 -5.77
C LEU A 115 -18.46 2.99 -6.17
N GLU A 116 -17.87 3.71 -7.13
CA GLU A 116 -16.51 3.46 -7.60
C GLU A 116 -15.49 3.67 -6.47
N GLY A 117 -15.61 4.79 -5.73
CA GLY A 117 -14.74 5.08 -4.60
C GLY A 117 -14.92 4.11 -3.44
N GLY A 118 -16.16 3.75 -3.11
CA GLY A 118 -16.47 2.77 -2.07
C GLY A 118 -15.86 1.40 -2.37
N LEU A 119 -15.99 0.92 -3.61
CA LEU A 119 -15.35 -0.32 -4.06
C LEU A 119 -13.82 -0.22 -4.00
N ALA A 120 -13.24 0.90 -4.43
CA ALA A 120 -11.80 1.12 -4.34
C ALA A 120 -11.27 1.06 -2.90
N ILE A 121 -12.01 1.66 -1.95
CA ILE A 121 -11.66 1.63 -0.51
C ILE A 121 -11.76 0.20 0.02
N VAL A 122 -12.89 -0.47 -0.18
CA VAL A 122 -13.13 -1.85 0.29
C VAL A 122 -12.08 -2.80 -0.28
N GLY A 123 -11.81 -2.71 -1.59
CA GLY A 123 -10.80 -3.53 -2.25
C GLY A 123 -9.40 -3.30 -1.69
N SER A 124 -9.00 -2.04 -1.48
CA SER A 124 -7.68 -1.69 -0.92
C SER A 124 -7.48 -2.25 0.50
N LEU A 125 -8.52 -2.15 1.34
CA LEU A 125 -8.49 -2.70 2.70
C LEU A 125 -8.47 -4.23 2.69
N LEU A 126 -9.27 -4.88 1.82
CA LEU A 126 -9.32 -6.34 1.70
C LEU A 126 -7.99 -6.91 1.20
N VAL A 127 -7.31 -6.26 0.26
CA VAL A 127 -5.97 -6.69 -0.18
C VAL A 127 -5.03 -6.79 1.03
N SER A 128 -4.99 -5.75 1.86
CA SER A 128 -4.15 -5.71 3.06
C SER A 128 -4.60 -6.71 4.12
N TYR A 129 -5.91 -6.86 4.34
CA TYR A 129 -6.48 -7.81 5.30
C TYR A 129 -6.19 -9.27 4.91
N CYS A 130 -6.41 -9.65 3.65
CA CYS A 130 -6.13 -11.00 3.17
C CYS A 130 -4.67 -11.39 3.39
N ARG A 131 -3.73 -10.45 3.20
CA ARG A 131 -2.32 -10.69 3.51
C ARG A 131 -2.11 -10.92 5.00
N ALA A 132 -2.57 -10.01 5.84
CA ALA A 132 -2.39 -10.10 7.29
C ALA A 132 -3.01 -11.39 7.86
N ARG A 133 -4.22 -11.76 7.40
CA ARG A 133 -4.89 -12.99 7.84
C ARG A 133 -4.16 -14.24 7.37
N ALA A 134 -3.69 -14.27 6.12
CA ALA A 134 -2.94 -15.42 5.61
C ALA A 134 -1.61 -15.62 6.36
N GLU A 135 -0.92 -14.53 6.72
CA GLU A 135 0.33 -14.60 7.50
C GLU A 135 0.09 -15.16 8.92
N VAL A 136 -1.04 -14.84 9.56
CA VAL A 136 -1.46 -15.44 10.83
C VAL A 136 -1.66 -16.96 10.71
N GLU A 137 -2.17 -17.43 9.57
CA GLU A 137 -2.34 -18.86 9.27
C GLU A 137 -1.03 -19.54 8.79
N GLY A 138 0.12 -18.86 8.91
CA GLY A 138 1.42 -19.39 8.52
C GLY A 138 1.70 -19.39 7.01
N VAL A 139 0.81 -18.80 6.20
CA VAL A 139 1.01 -18.68 4.74
C VAL A 139 1.73 -17.38 4.43
N LYS A 140 3.02 -17.47 4.07
CA LYS A 140 3.80 -16.29 3.64
C LYS A 140 3.21 -15.69 2.36
N MET A 141 2.94 -14.38 2.41
CA MET A 141 2.26 -13.61 1.36
C MET A 141 3.13 -12.52 0.71
N GLU A 142 4.41 -12.49 1.01
CA GLU A 142 5.34 -11.53 0.41
C GLU A 142 5.31 -11.64 -1.13
N SER A 143 5.12 -10.51 -1.82
CA SER A 143 5.14 -10.39 -3.29
C SER A 143 4.07 -11.16 -4.07
N ILE A 144 2.95 -11.51 -3.43
CA ILE A 144 1.83 -12.20 -4.08
C ILE A 144 0.68 -11.22 -4.29
N GLY A 145 0.53 -10.72 -5.52
CA GLY A 145 -0.55 -9.79 -5.91
C GLY A 145 -0.08 -8.77 -6.95
N LEU A 146 -1.02 -8.23 -7.74
CA LEU A 146 -0.73 -7.22 -8.78
C LEU A 146 -0.95 -5.78 -8.29
N ALA A 147 -1.76 -5.60 -7.24
CA ALA A 147 -2.12 -4.30 -6.70
C ALA A 147 -1.58 -4.12 -5.26
N GLU A 148 -0.27 -4.18 -5.07
CA GLU A 148 0.31 -3.76 -3.79
C GLU A 148 0.19 -2.23 -3.61
N ARG A 149 0.65 -1.74 -2.47
CA ARG A 149 0.38 -0.35 -2.07
C ARG A 149 1.04 0.66 -3.00
N ALA A 150 2.30 0.44 -3.37
CA ALA A 150 3.03 1.32 -4.26
C ALA A 150 2.34 1.44 -5.62
N GLU A 151 1.85 0.33 -6.18
CA GLU A 151 1.13 0.31 -7.45
C GLU A 151 -0.19 1.09 -7.36
N ARG A 152 -0.93 0.97 -6.25
CA ARG A 152 -2.16 1.75 -6.03
C ARG A 152 -1.89 3.26 -5.99
N ILE A 153 -0.86 3.68 -5.25
CA ILE A 153 -0.47 5.10 -5.14
C ILE A 153 -0.03 5.64 -6.51
N LEU A 154 0.80 4.90 -7.24
CA LEU A 154 1.29 5.29 -8.55
C LEU A 154 0.16 5.36 -9.59
N LEU A 155 -0.76 4.39 -9.56
CA LEU A 155 -1.93 4.38 -10.45
C LEU A 155 -2.81 5.59 -10.17
N LEU A 156 -3.17 5.85 -8.91
CA LEU A 156 -3.98 7.01 -8.56
C LEU A 156 -3.27 8.32 -8.95
N ALA A 157 -1.97 8.45 -8.65
CA ALA A 157 -1.19 9.62 -9.05
C ALA A 157 -1.16 9.84 -10.57
N LEU A 158 -0.96 8.77 -11.36
CA LEU A 158 -0.95 8.84 -12.82
C LEU A 158 -2.30 9.33 -13.37
N PHE A 159 -3.41 8.72 -12.93
CA PHE A 159 -4.74 9.10 -13.39
C PHE A 159 -5.16 10.48 -12.88
N SER A 160 -4.64 10.91 -11.73
CA SER A 160 -4.79 12.28 -11.23
C SER A 160 -4.05 13.31 -12.08
N LEU A 161 -2.82 13.01 -12.52
CA LEU A 161 -2.09 13.87 -13.47
C LEU A 161 -2.84 14.01 -14.80
N LEU A 162 -3.38 12.92 -15.34
CA LEU A 162 -4.26 12.96 -16.52
C LEU A 162 -5.56 13.74 -16.21
N GLY A 163 -6.04 13.60 -14.98
CA GLY A 163 -7.19 14.30 -14.40
C GLY A 163 -7.08 15.83 -14.43
N ILE A 164 -5.86 16.37 -14.39
CA ILE A 164 -5.59 17.80 -14.54
C ILE A 164 -6.08 18.30 -15.89
N TYR A 165 -5.90 17.51 -16.96
CA TYR A 165 -6.39 17.83 -18.30
C TYR A 165 -7.90 17.56 -18.42
N ARG A 166 -8.35 16.37 -18.01
CA ARG A 166 -9.77 15.98 -17.99
C ARG A 166 -10.09 15.17 -16.75
N ARG A 167 -10.96 15.69 -15.88
CA ARG A 167 -11.35 15.06 -14.60
C ARG A 167 -11.85 13.62 -14.72
N VAL A 168 -12.45 13.26 -15.87
CA VAL A 168 -12.96 11.91 -16.14
C VAL A 168 -11.88 10.82 -16.00
N PHE A 169 -10.61 11.15 -16.25
CA PHE A 169 -9.51 10.19 -16.09
C PHE A 169 -9.35 9.72 -14.65
N ILE A 170 -9.63 10.56 -13.65
CA ILE A 170 -9.54 10.17 -12.23
C ILE A 170 -10.56 9.06 -11.93
N ARG A 171 -11.79 9.21 -12.42
CA ARG A 171 -12.82 8.17 -12.32
C ARG A 171 -12.37 6.86 -12.95
N TYR A 172 -11.76 6.89 -14.13
CA TYR A 172 -11.20 5.68 -14.75
C TYR A 172 -10.09 5.04 -13.91
N GLY A 173 -9.22 5.85 -13.30
CA GLY A 173 -8.21 5.37 -12.37
C GLY A 173 -8.82 4.70 -11.14
N VAL A 174 -9.83 5.30 -10.53
CA VAL A 174 -10.52 4.72 -9.35
C VAL A 174 -11.23 3.41 -9.72
N VAL A 175 -11.92 3.34 -10.87
CA VAL A 175 -12.55 2.11 -11.34
C VAL A 175 -11.52 1.02 -11.58
N LEU A 176 -10.42 1.35 -12.26
CA LEU A 176 -9.34 0.41 -12.51
C LEU A 176 -8.73 -0.10 -11.19
N LEU A 177 -8.50 0.79 -10.23
CA LEU A 177 -8.00 0.44 -8.90
C LEU A 177 -8.97 -0.48 -8.16
N ALA A 178 -10.28 -0.20 -8.19
CA ALA A 178 -11.31 -1.06 -7.62
C ALA A 178 -11.29 -2.47 -8.24
N VAL A 179 -11.21 -2.58 -9.57
CA VAL A 179 -11.13 -3.86 -10.27
C VAL A 179 -9.85 -4.62 -9.88
N LEU A 180 -8.68 -3.97 -9.97
CA LEU A 180 -7.39 -4.61 -9.70
C LEU A 180 -7.25 -5.10 -8.26
N THR A 181 -7.77 -4.34 -7.29
CA THR A 181 -7.74 -4.73 -5.88
C THR A 181 -8.63 -5.94 -5.61
N HIS A 182 -9.85 -6.00 -6.16
CA HIS A 182 -10.72 -7.17 -6.00
C HIS A 182 -10.18 -8.41 -6.72
N LEU A 183 -9.62 -8.26 -7.92
CA LEU A 183 -8.93 -9.36 -8.60
C LEU A 183 -7.74 -9.88 -7.77
N THR A 184 -7.01 -8.97 -7.13
CA THR A 184 -5.91 -9.34 -6.22
C THR A 184 -6.41 -10.10 -4.99
N VAL A 185 -7.54 -9.69 -4.41
CA VAL A 185 -8.17 -10.40 -3.29
C VAL A 185 -8.55 -11.83 -3.68
N ILE A 186 -9.21 -12.00 -4.83
CA ILE A 186 -9.60 -13.32 -5.35
C ILE A 186 -8.36 -14.19 -5.59
N HIS A 187 -7.32 -13.63 -6.21
CA HIS A 187 -6.07 -14.34 -6.45
C HIS A 187 -5.41 -14.78 -5.13
N ARG A 188 -5.35 -13.89 -4.12
CA ARG A 188 -4.82 -14.23 -2.79
C ARG A 188 -5.63 -15.32 -2.11
N ALA A 189 -6.96 -15.24 -2.14
CA ALA A 189 -7.83 -16.24 -1.54
C ALA A 189 -7.63 -17.62 -2.17
N PHE A 190 -7.56 -17.69 -3.51
CA PHE A 190 -7.27 -18.93 -4.22
C PHE A 190 -5.89 -19.48 -3.85
N TYR A 191 -4.87 -18.63 -3.79
CA TYR A 191 -3.53 -19.03 -3.37
C TYR A 191 -3.50 -19.61 -1.94
N VAL A 192 -4.16 -18.97 -0.97
CA VAL A 192 -4.30 -19.48 0.41
C VAL A 192 -4.96 -20.86 0.41
N SER A 193 -6.09 -21.01 -0.29
CA SER A 193 -6.87 -22.26 -0.28
C SER A 193 -6.05 -23.47 -0.76
N ARG A 194 -5.23 -23.29 -1.80
CA ARG A 194 -4.35 -24.36 -2.33
C ARG A 194 -3.22 -24.71 -1.38
N ARG A 195 -2.70 -23.74 -0.63
CA ARG A 195 -1.61 -23.97 0.35
C ARG A 195 -2.12 -24.70 1.60
N MET A 196 -3.30 -24.34 2.09
CA MET A 196 -3.91 -24.97 3.26
C MET A 196 -4.34 -26.42 2.99
N THR A 197 -4.91 -26.69 1.82
CA THR A 197 -5.29 -28.06 1.40
C THR A 197 -4.08 -28.97 1.19
N CYS A 198 -2.97 -28.44 0.65
CA CYS A 198 -1.73 -29.22 0.52
C CYS A 198 -1.11 -29.54 1.89
N SER A 199 -1.12 -28.61 2.85
CA SER A 199 -0.54 -28.80 4.19
C SER A 199 -1.27 -29.90 4.99
N SER A 200 -2.60 -29.91 4.93
CA SER A 200 -3.45 -30.90 5.62
C SER A 200 -3.30 -32.33 5.05
N SER A 201 -2.93 -32.48 3.78
CA SER A 201 -2.66 -33.80 3.17
C SER A 201 -1.34 -34.44 3.63
N VAL A 202 -0.38 -33.64 4.11
CA VAL A 202 0.96 -34.11 4.51
C VAL A 202 1.02 -34.53 5.99
N SER A 203 0.18 -33.96 6.86
CA SER A 203 0.10 -34.31 8.28
C SER A 203 -0.67 -35.61 8.58
N GLY A 204 -1.15 -36.33 7.56
CA GLY A 204 -1.98 -37.52 7.69
C GLY A 204 -1.26 -38.88 7.69
N ARG A 205 0.08 -38.96 7.78
CA ARG A 205 0.77 -40.25 7.92
C ARG A 205 0.82 -40.66 9.39
N PRO A 206 0.20 -41.78 9.81
CA PRO A 206 0.34 -42.27 11.18
C PRO A 206 1.79 -42.69 11.43
N SER A 207 2.38 -42.18 12.53
CA SER A 207 3.63 -42.70 13.09
C SER A 207 3.41 -44.17 13.44
N SER A 208 4.19 -45.06 12.83
CA SER A 208 4.23 -46.48 13.16
C SER A 208 4.50 -46.69 14.66
N PRO A 209 3.83 -47.66 15.31
CA PRO A 209 4.01 -47.92 16.73
C PRO A 209 5.44 -48.42 17.03
N PRO A 210 5.94 -48.23 18.27
CA PRO A 210 7.27 -48.69 18.65
C PRO A 210 7.33 -50.21 18.53
N GLN A 211 8.37 -50.71 17.88
CA GLN A 211 8.66 -52.15 17.83
C GLN A 211 9.16 -52.64 19.20
N PRO A 212 8.80 -53.88 19.58
CA PRO A 212 9.09 -54.44 20.91
C PRO A 212 10.59 -54.68 21.15
#